data_AF-A0A847I622-F1
#
_entry.id   AF-A0A847I622-F1
#
_cell.length_a   1.000
_cell.length_b   1.000
_cell.length_c   1.000
_cell.angle_alpha   90.00
_cell.angle_beta   90.00
_cell.angle_gamma   90.00
#
_symmetry.space_group_name_H-M   'P 1'
#
loop_
_entity.id
_entity.type
_entity.pdbx_description
1 polymer ?
#
loop_
_entity_poly.entity_id
_entity_poly.type
_entity_poly.pdbx_seq_one_letter_code
_entity_poly.pdbx_strand_id
1 'polypeptide(L)'
;MLALIWLIIAGNFVAFADAPPPAERQLRGAVDTRVELMSIIFRLAGNPEYNMPNSNSRYADEVEQHFGRLRNHPAVKYAQELRQKAGISYDAVMSLAVHTTDALELNEKIPFDQAPARLDARWKTAEAREFLNLARQFARDSGFRRFVRNHESYYNAVAERINEQLAQRDYLKWFDDFFGAQPQASYSVAVGLLNGGSNYGVGVRYPDGREEITPVLGVAQFDEQGLPVFDDSFGPLLIHELCHSYANPHAEKYEKLLEPAGLALYARVGEQMKKHAYSNWKTMLSESLVRACVARYQLAAEGEEAAAKLQAQDAARGFYWIGDLVELLGQYENTRQEHPKLDDFMPDVLVFFDKFARQGEPALATKSDSTVLASRAPGDTAVKGAPSEDTAVKPDKPEPGPLAAAPADRGARAQAKSKISGGGPAPRVVSIEPANGARDVSPDLEAIVVRFDRPMTDKSFSVCGSGPHFPELAGDVSFDSSRKVLTIPVKLKPDWSYEFSLNCESYRNFKSEEGIELEPYKVAFRTAKK
;
A
#
# COMPACT_ATOMS: atom_id res chain seq x y z
N MET A 1 -58.67 -66.16 16.10
CA MET A 1 -59.53 -64.97 16.12
C MET A 1 -58.62 -63.76 16.23
N LEU A 2 -58.79 -62.79 15.34
CA LEU A 2 -57.85 -61.72 14.98
C LEU A 2 -57.43 -60.78 16.13
N ALA A 3 -56.17 -60.33 16.12
CA ALA A 3 -55.79 -58.95 16.41
C ALA A 3 -54.40 -58.63 15.84
N LEU A 4 -54.36 -57.70 14.89
CA LEU A 4 -53.19 -57.06 14.31
C LEU A 4 -52.45 -56.23 15.40
N ILE A 5 -51.15 -56.42 15.55
CA ILE A 5 -50.26 -55.44 16.19
C ILE A 5 -49.15 -55.11 15.19
N TRP A 6 -49.14 -53.86 14.74
CA TRP A 6 -48.03 -53.24 14.04
C TRP A 6 -46.90 -53.02 15.05
N LEU A 7 -45.74 -53.65 14.82
CA LEU A 7 -44.51 -53.31 15.53
C LEU A 7 -43.51 -52.73 14.53
N ILE A 8 -43.13 -51.50 14.82
CA ILE A 8 -42.23 -50.63 14.09
C ILE A 8 -40.84 -51.27 14.01
N ILE A 9 -40.30 -51.38 12.80
CA ILE A 9 -38.90 -51.75 12.55
C ILE A 9 -38.04 -50.61 13.08
N ALA A 10 -37.21 -50.92 14.08
CA ALA A 10 -36.14 -50.05 14.53
C ALA A 10 -35.16 -49.84 13.37
N GLY A 11 -35.19 -48.65 12.77
CA GLY A 11 -34.17 -48.21 11.83
C GLY A 11 -32.85 -47.97 12.57
N ASN A 12 -31.80 -48.60 12.08
CA ASN A 12 -30.42 -48.24 12.40
C ASN A 12 -30.24 -46.73 12.18
N PHE A 13 -29.97 -45.99 13.25
CA PHE A 13 -29.35 -44.67 13.14
C PHE A 13 -27.96 -44.89 12.55
N VAL A 14 -27.83 -44.65 11.25
CA VAL A 14 -26.54 -44.32 10.65
C VAL A 14 -26.16 -42.98 11.26
N ALA A 15 -25.17 -43.00 12.15
CA ALA A 15 -24.51 -41.79 12.59
C ALA A 15 -24.09 -41.02 11.33
N PHE A 16 -24.60 -39.80 11.17
CA PHE A 16 -24.00 -38.86 10.25
C PHE A 16 -22.55 -38.73 10.71
N ALA A 17 -21.62 -39.21 9.88
CA ALA A 17 -20.23 -38.83 10.02
C ALA A 17 -20.24 -37.29 10.03
N ASP A 18 -19.84 -36.70 11.15
CA ASP A 18 -19.62 -35.26 11.23
C ASP A 18 -18.80 -34.87 10.00
N ALA A 19 -19.35 -33.95 9.20
CA ALA A 19 -18.58 -33.34 8.14
C ALA A 19 -17.26 -32.87 8.78
N PRO A 20 -16.09 -33.13 8.15
CA PRO A 20 -14.85 -32.59 8.67
C PRO A 20 -15.06 -31.09 8.90
N PRO A 21 -14.58 -30.53 10.03
CA PRO A 21 -14.72 -29.11 10.30
C PRO A 21 -14.24 -28.33 9.06
N PRO A 22 -14.94 -27.24 8.66
CA PRO A 22 -14.52 -26.46 7.51
C PRO A 22 -13.04 -26.15 7.67
N ALA A 23 -12.25 -26.45 6.63
CA ALA A 23 -10.82 -26.16 6.65
C ALA A 23 -10.64 -24.71 7.12
N GLU A 24 -9.81 -24.52 8.15
CA GLU A 24 -9.59 -23.23 8.77
C GLU A 24 -9.23 -22.21 7.69
N ARG A 25 -9.95 -21.07 7.64
CA ARG A 25 -9.65 -20.00 6.70
C ARG A 25 -8.28 -19.44 7.02
N GLN A 26 -7.27 -19.87 6.29
CA GLN A 26 -5.90 -19.41 6.46
C GLN A 26 -5.42 -18.76 5.17
N LEU A 27 -4.73 -17.63 5.33
CA LEU A 27 -3.95 -17.02 4.26
C LEU A 27 -2.78 -17.95 3.92
N ARG A 28 -2.58 -18.21 2.62
CA ARG A 28 -1.42 -18.93 2.13
C ARG A 28 -0.66 -18.07 1.14
N GLY A 29 0.60 -17.82 1.44
CA GLY A 29 1.51 -17.06 0.59
C GLY A 29 2.35 -17.95 -0.30
N ALA A 30 2.50 -17.57 -1.57
CA ALA A 30 3.39 -18.24 -2.51
C ALA A 30 3.74 -17.31 -3.68
N VAL A 31 4.78 -17.67 -4.44
CA VAL A 31 5.01 -17.06 -5.76
C VAL A 31 3.92 -17.53 -6.72
N ASP A 32 3.19 -16.59 -7.31
CA ASP A 32 2.17 -16.90 -8.31
C ASP A 32 2.76 -16.82 -9.72
N THR A 33 2.85 -17.96 -10.40
CA THR A 33 3.45 -18.03 -11.75
C THR A 33 2.70 -17.19 -12.79
N ARG A 34 1.41 -16.89 -12.59
CA ARG A 34 0.63 -16.01 -13.48
C ARG A 34 1.11 -14.58 -13.32
N VAL A 35 1.26 -14.13 -12.07
CA VAL A 35 1.83 -12.83 -11.71
C VAL A 35 3.24 -12.70 -12.29
N GLU A 36 4.10 -13.69 -12.07
CA GLU A 36 5.48 -13.66 -12.57
C GLU A 36 5.56 -13.60 -14.10
N LEU A 37 4.76 -14.38 -14.83
CA LEU A 37 4.73 -14.31 -16.29
C LEU A 37 4.38 -12.89 -16.77
N MET A 38 3.33 -12.30 -16.19
CA MET A 38 2.91 -10.95 -16.56
C MET A 38 3.97 -9.91 -16.19
N SER A 39 4.53 -9.98 -14.98
CA SER A 39 5.61 -9.09 -14.55
C SER A 39 6.82 -9.19 -15.46
N ILE A 40 7.23 -10.38 -15.92
CA ILE A 40 8.33 -10.56 -16.88
C ILE A 40 8.01 -9.87 -18.21
N ILE A 41 6.84 -10.09 -18.80
CA ILE A 41 6.47 -9.49 -20.09
C ILE A 41 6.47 -7.96 -20.00
N PHE A 42 5.86 -7.40 -18.95
CA PHE A 42 5.81 -5.96 -18.78
C PHE A 42 7.14 -5.35 -18.30
N ARG A 43 7.98 -6.11 -17.58
CA ARG A 43 9.37 -5.73 -17.30
C ARG A 43 10.16 -5.57 -18.60
N LEU A 44 10.06 -6.53 -19.51
CA LEU A 44 10.70 -6.46 -20.82
C LEU A 44 10.15 -5.32 -21.69
N ALA A 45 8.86 -4.99 -21.52
CA ALA A 45 8.22 -3.85 -22.18
C ALA A 45 8.75 -2.49 -21.70
N GLY A 46 9.45 -2.46 -20.57
CA GLY A 46 10.06 -1.25 -20.01
C GLY A 46 9.15 -0.50 -19.03
N ASN A 47 8.12 -1.14 -18.51
CA ASN A 47 7.26 -0.57 -17.47
C ASN A 47 8.09 -0.32 -16.19
N PRO A 48 8.17 0.93 -15.68
CA PRO A 48 8.99 1.28 -14.52
C PRO A 48 8.62 0.50 -13.25
N GLU A 49 7.34 0.19 -13.08
CA GLU A 49 6.83 -0.49 -11.90
C GLU A 49 7.33 -1.92 -11.73
N TYR A 50 7.73 -2.57 -12.83
CA TYR A 50 8.35 -3.90 -12.80
C TYR A 50 9.88 -3.85 -13.00
N ASN A 51 10.46 -2.64 -12.96
CA ASN A 51 11.88 -2.35 -13.15
C ASN A 51 12.45 -1.46 -12.03
N MET A 52 11.79 -1.41 -10.87
CA MET A 52 12.25 -0.55 -9.78
C MET A 52 13.64 -0.97 -9.29
N PRO A 53 14.56 -0.04 -8.97
CA PRO A 53 15.90 -0.40 -8.50
C PRO A 53 15.92 -1.29 -7.26
N ASN A 54 14.92 -1.17 -6.39
CA ASN A 54 14.76 -2.01 -5.19
C ASN A 54 14.24 -3.44 -5.49
N SER A 55 13.83 -3.73 -6.73
CA SER A 55 13.52 -5.09 -7.19
C SER A 55 14.76 -5.84 -7.70
N ASN A 56 15.92 -5.18 -7.77
CA ASN A 56 17.16 -5.80 -8.23
C ASN A 56 17.58 -6.90 -7.25
N SER A 57 17.73 -8.10 -7.79
CA SER A 57 18.04 -9.32 -7.06
C SER A 57 18.69 -10.31 -8.01
N ARG A 58 19.28 -11.36 -7.45
CA ARG A 58 19.78 -12.49 -8.25
C ARG A 58 18.68 -13.08 -9.15
N TYR A 59 17.45 -13.16 -8.65
CA TYR A 59 16.32 -13.65 -9.43
C TYR A 59 15.99 -12.71 -10.62
N ALA A 60 16.03 -11.40 -10.40
CA ALA A 60 15.85 -10.42 -11.48
C ALA A 60 16.96 -10.52 -12.55
N ASP A 61 18.20 -10.81 -12.15
CA ASP A 61 19.31 -11.03 -13.07
C ASP A 61 19.12 -12.32 -13.89
N GLU A 62 18.67 -13.41 -13.25
CA GLU A 62 18.34 -14.69 -13.90
C GLU A 62 17.17 -14.54 -14.89
N VAL A 63 16.18 -13.68 -14.56
CA VAL A 63 15.11 -13.28 -15.48
C VAL A 63 15.67 -12.52 -16.68
N GLU A 64 16.51 -11.50 -16.49
CA GLU A 64 17.08 -10.74 -17.61
C GLU A 64 17.96 -11.65 -18.49
N GLN A 65 18.76 -12.53 -17.90
CA GLN A 65 19.60 -13.48 -18.63
C GLN A 65 18.76 -14.42 -19.50
N HIS A 66 17.64 -14.92 -18.98
CA HIS A 66 16.80 -15.90 -19.67
C HIS A 66 15.89 -15.25 -20.73
N PHE A 67 15.22 -14.15 -20.37
CA PHE A 67 14.16 -13.54 -21.17
C PHE A 67 14.58 -12.27 -21.93
N GLY A 68 15.69 -11.62 -21.58
CA GLY A 68 16.09 -10.29 -22.11
C GLY A 68 16.17 -10.21 -23.63
N ARG A 69 16.56 -11.30 -24.31
CA ARG A 69 16.57 -11.37 -25.79
C ARG A 69 15.18 -11.26 -26.45
N LEU A 70 14.11 -11.43 -25.68
CA LEU A 70 12.73 -11.44 -26.16
C LEU A 70 12.06 -10.05 -26.10
N ARG A 71 12.82 -8.96 -25.92
CA ARG A 71 12.27 -7.58 -25.95
C ARG A 71 11.56 -7.21 -27.26
N ASN A 72 11.84 -7.93 -28.34
CA ASN A 72 11.17 -7.78 -29.63
C ASN A 72 10.08 -8.82 -29.88
N HIS A 73 9.75 -9.66 -28.90
CA HIS A 73 8.66 -10.63 -29.02
C HIS A 73 7.30 -9.92 -29.18
N PRO A 74 6.37 -10.42 -30.00
CA PRO A 74 5.04 -9.82 -30.20
C PRO A 74 4.30 -9.46 -28.91
N ALA A 75 4.31 -10.35 -27.91
CA ALA A 75 3.71 -10.07 -26.60
C ALA A 75 4.29 -8.84 -25.90
N VAL A 76 5.62 -8.66 -25.96
CA VAL A 76 6.30 -7.51 -25.34
C VAL A 76 5.98 -6.23 -26.10
N LYS A 77 5.97 -6.27 -27.43
CA LYS A 77 5.57 -5.13 -28.27
C LYS A 77 4.13 -4.73 -28.04
N TYR A 78 3.23 -5.70 -27.94
CA TYR A 78 1.84 -5.43 -27.66
C TYR A 78 1.63 -4.88 -26.23
N ALA A 79 2.37 -5.36 -25.24
CA ALA A 79 2.37 -4.75 -23.89
C ALA A 79 2.82 -3.28 -23.91
N GLN A 80 3.83 -2.92 -24.71
CA GLN A 80 4.25 -1.52 -24.91
C GLN A 80 3.11 -0.68 -25.50
N GLU A 81 2.41 -1.20 -26.51
CA GLU A 81 1.27 -0.52 -27.12
C GLU A 81 0.10 -0.36 -26.15
N LEU A 82 -0.24 -1.40 -25.37
CA LEU A 82 -1.32 -1.38 -24.39
C LEU A 82 -1.06 -0.33 -23.30
N ARG A 83 0.19 -0.22 -22.82
CA ARG A 83 0.58 0.86 -21.90
C ARG A 83 0.32 2.23 -22.52
N GLN A 84 0.76 2.45 -23.75
CA GLN A 84 0.65 3.75 -24.42
C GLN A 84 -0.80 4.14 -24.76
N LYS A 85 -1.60 3.18 -25.24
CA LYS A 85 -2.95 3.43 -25.76
C LYS A 85 -4.04 3.36 -24.70
N ALA A 86 -3.89 2.45 -23.73
CA ALA A 86 -4.93 2.12 -22.76
C ALA A 86 -4.48 2.27 -21.30
N GLY A 87 -3.23 2.68 -21.05
CA GLY A 87 -2.72 2.86 -19.68
C GLY A 87 -2.60 1.54 -18.91
N ILE A 88 -2.43 0.41 -19.61
CA ILE A 88 -2.20 -0.90 -18.98
C ILE A 88 -0.83 -0.89 -18.29
N SER A 89 -0.88 -0.86 -16.96
CA SER A 89 0.27 -0.78 -16.05
C SER A 89 -0.18 -1.16 -14.65
N TYR A 90 0.76 -1.36 -13.72
CA TYR A 90 0.46 -1.55 -12.29
C TYR A 90 -0.56 -2.68 -12.03
N ASP A 91 -1.63 -2.36 -11.31
CA ASP A 91 -2.71 -3.23 -10.87
C ASP A 91 -3.51 -3.82 -12.04
N ALA A 92 -3.63 -3.12 -13.19
CA ALA A 92 -4.33 -3.70 -14.35
C ALA A 92 -3.69 -5.00 -14.82
N VAL A 93 -2.35 -5.06 -14.84
CA VAL A 93 -1.62 -6.25 -15.26
C VAL A 93 -1.84 -7.39 -14.28
N MET A 94 -1.79 -7.09 -12.97
CA MET A 94 -1.97 -8.08 -11.91
C MET A 94 -3.42 -8.56 -11.79
N SER A 95 -4.38 -7.66 -12.01
CA SER A 95 -5.80 -7.99 -12.12
C SER A 95 -6.03 -8.99 -13.25
N LEU A 96 -5.45 -8.78 -14.44
CA LEU A 96 -5.55 -9.77 -15.53
C LEU A 96 -4.91 -11.10 -15.14
N ALA A 97 -3.74 -11.08 -14.50
CA ALA A 97 -3.04 -12.29 -14.06
C ALA A 97 -3.94 -13.18 -13.19
N VAL A 98 -4.58 -12.61 -12.15
CA VAL A 98 -5.41 -13.39 -11.22
C VAL A 98 -6.71 -13.91 -11.83
N HIS A 99 -7.18 -13.29 -12.91
CA HIS A 99 -8.36 -13.70 -13.70
C HIS A 99 -8.08 -14.84 -14.70
N THR A 100 -6.83 -15.33 -14.79
CA THR A 100 -6.48 -16.50 -15.60
C THR A 100 -6.33 -17.78 -14.77
N THR A 101 -6.59 -18.96 -15.34
CA THR A 101 -6.52 -20.25 -14.63
C THR A 101 -5.11 -20.62 -14.20
N ASP A 102 -4.12 -20.38 -15.06
CA ASP A 102 -2.73 -20.79 -14.89
C ASP A 102 -1.82 -19.99 -15.85
N ALA A 103 -0.50 -20.07 -15.66
CA ALA A 103 0.46 -19.27 -16.40
C ALA A 103 0.86 -19.83 -17.79
N LEU A 104 0.29 -20.97 -18.22
CA LEU A 104 0.65 -21.59 -19.50
C LEU A 104 -0.49 -21.48 -20.51
N GLU A 105 -1.68 -21.92 -20.10
CA GLU A 105 -2.90 -21.91 -20.90
C GLU A 105 -3.69 -20.62 -20.71
N LEU A 106 -3.46 -19.86 -19.63
CA LEU A 106 -4.04 -18.52 -19.41
C LEU A 106 -5.55 -18.44 -19.70
N ASN A 107 -6.31 -19.51 -19.42
CA ASN A 107 -7.75 -19.52 -19.70
C ASN A 107 -8.47 -18.55 -18.79
N GLU A 108 -9.54 -17.93 -19.29
CA GLU A 108 -10.38 -17.02 -18.51
C GLU A 108 -11.07 -17.81 -17.39
N LYS A 109 -10.92 -17.40 -16.12
CA LYS A 109 -11.68 -17.97 -15.01
C LYS A 109 -13.17 -17.66 -15.11
N ILE A 110 -13.47 -16.45 -15.58
CA ILE A 110 -14.80 -15.96 -15.90
C ILE A 110 -14.71 -15.39 -17.31
N PRO A 111 -15.57 -15.81 -18.26
CA PRO A 111 -15.54 -15.26 -19.60
C PRO A 111 -15.62 -13.73 -19.59
N PHE A 112 -14.70 -13.06 -20.27
CA PHE A 112 -14.59 -11.59 -20.25
C PHE A 112 -15.80 -10.88 -20.87
N ASP A 113 -16.58 -11.57 -21.70
CA ASP A 113 -17.87 -11.07 -22.21
C ASP A 113 -18.94 -10.94 -21.12
N GLN A 114 -18.72 -11.51 -19.94
CA GLN A 114 -19.58 -11.34 -18.76
C GLN A 114 -19.21 -10.11 -17.91
N ALA A 115 -18.22 -9.32 -18.33
CA ALA A 115 -17.70 -8.17 -17.59
C ALA A 115 -17.37 -8.51 -16.12
N PRO A 116 -16.35 -9.34 -15.85
CA PRO A 116 -16.00 -9.76 -14.50
C PRO A 116 -15.80 -8.57 -13.56
N ALA A 117 -16.48 -8.56 -12.42
CA ALA A 117 -16.61 -7.38 -11.55
C ALA A 117 -15.27 -6.80 -11.04
N ARG A 118 -14.21 -7.61 -10.96
CA ARG A 118 -12.88 -7.21 -10.45
C ARG A 118 -11.79 -7.17 -11.51
N LEU A 119 -12.13 -7.41 -12.78
CA LEU A 119 -11.19 -7.19 -13.87
C LEU A 119 -11.04 -5.69 -14.07
N ASP A 120 -9.81 -5.20 -14.07
CA ASP A 120 -9.53 -3.77 -14.24
C ASP A 120 -10.16 -3.22 -15.52
N ALA A 121 -10.91 -2.12 -15.37
CA ALA A 121 -11.73 -1.54 -16.43
C ALA A 121 -10.91 -1.02 -17.64
N ARG A 122 -9.58 -0.86 -17.52
CA ARG A 122 -8.72 -0.53 -18.64
C ARG A 122 -8.63 -1.67 -19.66
N TRP A 123 -8.89 -2.92 -19.26
CA TRP A 123 -8.89 -4.06 -20.17
C TRP A 123 -10.19 -4.13 -20.98
N LYS A 124 -10.08 -3.90 -22.28
CA LYS A 124 -11.14 -4.27 -23.22
C LYS A 124 -11.02 -5.75 -23.56
N THR A 125 -12.16 -6.43 -23.68
CA THR A 125 -12.21 -7.89 -23.92
C THR A 125 -11.36 -8.35 -25.10
N ALA A 126 -11.41 -7.66 -26.24
CA ALA A 126 -10.62 -8.04 -27.42
C ALA A 126 -9.11 -7.86 -27.20
N GLU A 127 -8.70 -6.74 -26.58
CA GLU A 127 -7.30 -6.43 -26.30
C GLU A 127 -6.72 -7.38 -25.24
N ALA A 128 -7.50 -7.71 -24.21
CA ALA A 128 -7.12 -8.69 -23.19
C ALA A 128 -6.92 -10.08 -23.81
N ARG A 129 -7.86 -10.56 -24.64
CA ARG A 129 -7.75 -11.87 -25.32
C ARG A 129 -6.57 -11.93 -26.26
N GLU A 130 -6.33 -10.87 -27.03
CA GLU A 130 -5.15 -10.78 -27.91
C GLU A 130 -3.86 -10.84 -27.09
N PHE A 131 -3.78 -10.06 -26.01
CA PHE A 131 -2.61 -10.10 -25.14
C PHE A 131 -2.40 -11.49 -24.52
N LEU A 132 -3.45 -12.15 -24.01
CA LEU A 132 -3.35 -13.51 -23.47
C LEU A 132 -2.89 -14.51 -24.53
N ASN A 133 -3.36 -14.40 -25.78
CA ASN A 133 -2.87 -15.23 -26.89
C ASN A 133 -1.37 -15.06 -27.13
N LEU A 134 -0.90 -13.81 -27.18
CA LEU A 134 0.52 -13.50 -27.35
C LEU A 134 1.35 -13.93 -26.12
N ALA A 135 0.81 -13.80 -24.91
CA ALA A 135 1.46 -14.23 -23.68
C ALA A 135 1.62 -15.77 -23.61
N ARG A 136 0.62 -16.54 -24.07
CA ARG A 136 0.75 -18.01 -24.26
C ARG A 136 1.89 -18.34 -25.20
N GLN A 137 2.00 -17.61 -26.32
CA GLN A 137 3.11 -17.78 -27.26
C GLN A 137 4.46 -17.44 -26.59
N PHE A 138 4.54 -16.32 -25.88
CA PHE A 138 5.74 -15.95 -25.14
C PHE A 138 6.16 -17.03 -24.14
N ALA A 139 5.22 -17.61 -23.38
CA ALA A 139 5.51 -18.68 -22.42
C ALA A 139 6.10 -19.93 -23.10
N ARG A 140 5.63 -20.28 -24.30
CA ARG A 140 6.20 -21.38 -25.11
C ARG A 140 7.59 -21.03 -25.66
N ASP A 141 7.71 -19.91 -26.36
CA ASP A 141 8.92 -19.52 -27.10
C ASP A 141 10.08 -19.17 -26.17
N SER A 142 9.77 -18.67 -24.97
CA SER A 142 10.76 -18.40 -23.92
C SER A 142 11.18 -19.63 -23.13
N GLY A 143 10.42 -20.73 -23.17
CA GLY A 143 10.63 -21.86 -22.27
C GLY A 143 10.27 -21.55 -20.81
N PHE A 144 9.31 -20.66 -20.57
CA PHE A 144 8.86 -20.23 -19.23
C PHE A 144 8.56 -21.40 -18.29
N ARG A 145 7.90 -22.46 -18.78
CA ARG A 145 7.64 -23.67 -17.96
C ARG A 145 8.92 -24.31 -17.41
N ARG A 146 10.00 -24.31 -18.18
CA ARG A 146 11.30 -24.84 -17.75
C ARG A 146 11.94 -23.89 -16.74
N PHE A 147 11.85 -22.58 -16.98
CA PHE A 147 12.32 -21.57 -16.04
C PHE A 147 11.65 -21.76 -14.67
N VAL A 148 10.32 -21.82 -14.60
CA VAL A 148 9.58 -22.07 -13.35
C VAL A 148 10.04 -23.34 -12.64
N ARG A 149 10.14 -24.48 -13.36
CA ARG A 149 10.63 -25.74 -12.74
C ARG A 149 12.04 -25.63 -12.18
N ASN A 150 12.92 -24.89 -12.85
CA ASN A 150 14.29 -24.70 -12.37
C ASN A 150 14.37 -23.82 -11.11
N HIS A 151 13.33 -23.03 -10.83
CA HIS A 151 13.22 -22.17 -9.65
C HIS A 151 12.28 -22.73 -8.57
N GLU A 152 11.78 -23.96 -8.71
CA GLU A 152 10.82 -24.56 -7.78
C GLU A 152 11.32 -24.52 -6.32
N SER A 153 12.58 -24.91 -6.08
CA SER A 153 13.18 -24.83 -4.74
C SER A 153 13.25 -23.41 -4.19
N TYR A 154 13.52 -22.42 -5.05
CA TYR A 154 13.55 -21.01 -4.65
C TYR A 154 12.14 -20.52 -4.31
N TYR A 155 11.14 -20.81 -5.14
CA TYR A 155 9.74 -20.44 -4.90
C TYR A 155 9.18 -21.10 -3.63
N ASN A 156 9.57 -22.35 -3.35
CA ASN A 156 9.19 -23.03 -2.10
C ASN A 156 9.80 -22.35 -0.87
N ALA A 157 11.07 -21.92 -0.94
CA ALA A 157 11.70 -21.17 0.15
C ALA A 157 11.06 -19.78 0.36
N VAL A 158 10.65 -19.11 -0.72
CA VAL A 158 9.85 -17.87 -0.63
C VAL A 158 8.51 -18.14 0.04
N ALA A 159 7.81 -19.21 -0.36
CA ALA A 159 6.53 -19.61 0.21
C ALA A 159 6.65 -19.94 1.70
N GLU A 160 7.67 -20.72 2.10
CA GLU A 160 7.94 -21.03 3.51
C GLU A 160 8.08 -19.74 4.32
N ARG A 161 8.93 -18.82 3.88
CA ARG A 161 9.19 -17.57 4.60
C ARG A 161 7.98 -16.65 4.74
N ILE A 162 7.18 -16.48 3.68
CA ILE A 162 5.97 -15.66 3.80
C ILE A 162 4.93 -16.34 4.69
N ASN A 163 4.80 -17.67 4.63
CA ASN A 163 3.85 -18.39 5.48
C ASN A 163 4.27 -18.36 6.95
N GLU A 164 5.57 -18.31 7.28
CA GLU A 164 6.05 -18.04 8.63
C GLU A 164 5.57 -16.67 9.15
N GLN A 165 5.56 -15.63 8.30
CA GLN A 165 5.03 -14.30 8.69
C GLN A 165 3.50 -14.31 8.81
N LEU A 166 2.82 -14.98 7.88
CA LEU A 166 1.36 -15.11 7.91
C LEU A 166 0.87 -15.87 9.15
N ALA A 167 1.66 -16.83 9.65
CA ALA A 167 1.33 -17.61 10.84
C ALA A 167 1.49 -16.83 12.17
N GLN A 168 2.11 -15.65 12.17
CA GLN A 168 2.33 -14.88 13.40
C GLN A 168 1.06 -14.24 13.95
N ARG A 169 0.03 -14.03 13.12
CA ARG A 169 -1.21 -13.34 13.49
C ARG A 169 -2.39 -13.94 12.75
N ASP A 170 -3.56 -13.96 13.38
CA ASP A 170 -4.81 -14.27 12.69
C ASP A 170 -5.35 -13.00 12.03
N TYR A 171 -4.83 -12.69 10.84
CA TYR A 171 -5.23 -11.49 10.09
C TYR A 171 -6.72 -11.52 9.73
N LEU A 172 -7.26 -12.67 9.36
CA LEU A 172 -8.64 -12.79 8.85
C LEU A 172 -9.68 -12.65 9.95
N LYS A 173 -9.37 -13.03 11.19
CA LYS A 173 -10.28 -12.86 12.33
C LYS A 173 -10.74 -11.42 12.49
N TRP A 174 -9.84 -10.45 12.39
CA TRP A 174 -10.24 -9.04 12.50
C TRP A 174 -11.18 -8.62 11.35
N PHE A 175 -10.96 -9.09 10.13
CA PHE A 175 -11.88 -8.82 9.02
C PHE A 175 -13.26 -9.44 9.24
N ASP A 176 -13.33 -10.66 9.76
CA ASP A 176 -14.60 -11.31 10.08
C ASP A 176 -15.35 -10.54 11.18
N ASP A 177 -14.64 -10.08 12.23
CA ASP A 177 -15.20 -9.30 13.32
C ASP A 177 -15.65 -7.90 12.86
N PHE A 178 -14.88 -7.25 11.97
CA PHE A 178 -15.11 -5.88 11.52
C PHE A 178 -16.10 -5.79 10.33
N PHE A 179 -15.92 -6.56 9.27
CA PHE A 179 -16.77 -6.50 8.06
C PHE A 179 -17.91 -7.53 8.07
N GLY A 180 -17.81 -8.55 8.93
CA GLY A 180 -18.66 -9.73 8.87
C GLY A 180 -18.03 -10.84 8.04
N ALA A 181 -18.22 -12.08 8.47
CA ALA A 181 -17.60 -13.24 7.84
C ALA A 181 -18.02 -13.43 6.37
N GLN A 182 -17.05 -13.79 5.53
CA GLN A 182 -17.28 -14.11 4.12
C GLN A 182 -17.19 -15.62 3.84
N PRO A 183 -18.27 -16.40 4.06
CA PRO A 183 -18.27 -17.87 3.97
C PRO A 183 -17.67 -18.44 2.67
N GLN A 184 -17.88 -17.73 1.56
CA GLN A 184 -17.55 -18.15 0.20
C GLN A 184 -16.24 -17.56 -0.33
N ALA A 185 -15.52 -16.78 0.48
CA ALA A 185 -14.24 -16.22 0.13
C ALA A 185 -13.09 -17.20 0.42
N SER A 186 -12.13 -17.23 -0.49
CA SER A 186 -10.85 -17.91 -0.37
C SER A 186 -9.72 -16.88 -0.42
N TYR A 187 -8.63 -17.16 0.29
CA TYR A 187 -7.57 -16.18 0.53
C TYR A 187 -6.22 -16.76 0.17
N SER A 188 -5.45 -16.02 -0.62
CA SER A 188 -4.06 -16.31 -0.93
C SER A 188 -3.25 -15.02 -0.99
N VAL A 189 -1.94 -15.11 -0.86
CA VAL A 189 -1.04 -13.96 -1.02
C VAL A 189 -0.05 -14.30 -2.13
N ALA A 190 -0.08 -13.52 -3.21
CA ALA A 190 0.84 -13.70 -4.32
C ALA A 190 2.09 -12.86 -4.10
N VAL A 191 3.26 -13.49 -4.01
CA VAL A 191 4.55 -12.79 -3.93
C VAL A 191 5.00 -12.44 -5.34
N GLY A 192 5.00 -11.15 -5.67
CA GLY A 192 5.48 -10.61 -6.93
C GLY A 192 6.95 -10.22 -6.84
N LEU A 193 7.84 -11.16 -7.19
CA LEU A 193 9.29 -11.02 -7.03
C LEU A 193 9.89 -9.87 -7.88
N LEU A 194 9.20 -9.51 -8.96
CA LEU A 194 9.61 -8.45 -9.89
C LEU A 194 8.79 -7.15 -9.74
N ASN A 195 7.87 -7.09 -8.78
CA ASN A 195 6.97 -5.94 -8.61
C ASN A 195 7.57 -4.83 -7.73
N GLY A 196 8.79 -5.01 -7.23
CA GLY A 196 9.48 -4.01 -6.41
C GLY A 196 8.65 -3.62 -5.19
N GLY A 197 8.52 -2.32 -4.93
CA GLY A 197 7.67 -1.82 -3.84
C GLY A 197 6.18 -1.77 -4.16
N SER A 198 5.72 -2.16 -5.35
CA SER A 198 4.29 -2.07 -5.69
C SER A 198 3.51 -3.27 -5.15
N ASN A 199 2.38 -2.99 -4.51
CA ASN A 199 1.44 -3.97 -3.98
C ASN A 199 0.05 -3.70 -4.57
N TYR A 200 -0.77 -4.75 -4.67
CA TYR A 200 -2.05 -4.67 -5.37
C TYR A 200 -3.15 -5.54 -4.73
N GLY A 201 -4.22 -4.91 -4.26
CA GLY A 201 -5.40 -5.53 -3.68
C GLY A 201 -6.34 -6.11 -4.73
N VAL A 202 -5.89 -7.13 -5.45
CA VAL A 202 -6.65 -7.77 -6.55
C VAL A 202 -7.35 -9.05 -6.10
N GLY A 203 -8.33 -9.48 -6.91
CA GLY A 203 -9.07 -10.71 -6.67
C GLY A 203 -10.08 -10.99 -7.78
N VAL A 204 -10.81 -12.10 -7.65
CA VAL A 204 -11.86 -12.52 -8.59
C VAL A 204 -13.16 -12.69 -7.82
N ARG A 205 -14.25 -12.08 -8.30
CA ARG A 205 -15.59 -12.29 -7.77
C ARG A 205 -16.44 -13.01 -8.80
N TYR A 206 -16.91 -14.21 -8.45
CA TYR A 206 -17.70 -15.06 -9.33
C TYR A 206 -19.19 -14.68 -9.27
N PRO A 207 -19.97 -14.92 -10.35
CA PRO A 207 -21.40 -14.65 -10.36
C PRO A 207 -22.21 -15.45 -9.31
N ASP A 208 -21.66 -16.56 -8.81
CA ASP A 208 -22.28 -17.43 -7.80
C ASP A 208 -22.00 -16.97 -6.34
N GLY A 209 -21.33 -15.83 -6.16
CA GLY A 209 -20.99 -15.28 -4.85
C GLY A 209 -19.64 -15.75 -4.29
N ARG A 210 -18.98 -16.73 -4.92
CA ARG A 210 -17.61 -17.11 -4.53
C ARG A 210 -16.64 -15.96 -4.79
N GLU A 211 -15.64 -15.85 -3.94
CA GLU A 211 -14.61 -14.83 -4.05
C GLU A 211 -13.22 -15.43 -3.85
N GLU A 212 -12.27 -15.01 -4.68
CA GLU A 212 -10.84 -15.23 -4.50
C GLU A 212 -10.20 -13.88 -4.20
N ILE A 213 -9.71 -13.71 -2.98
CA ILE A 213 -8.98 -12.52 -2.55
C ILE A 213 -7.49 -12.86 -2.60
N THR A 214 -6.77 -12.23 -3.52
CA THR A 214 -5.36 -12.54 -3.81
C THR A 214 -4.54 -11.27 -3.91
N PRO A 215 -4.29 -10.57 -2.79
CA PRO A 215 -3.35 -9.46 -2.79
C PRO A 215 -2.00 -9.91 -3.37
N VAL A 216 -1.45 -9.08 -4.25
CA VAL A 216 -0.12 -9.26 -4.82
C VAL A 216 0.83 -8.35 -4.06
N LEU A 217 1.78 -8.92 -3.33
CA LEU A 217 2.78 -8.18 -2.56
C LEU A 217 4.10 -8.15 -3.33
N GLY A 218 4.57 -6.95 -3.64
CA GLY A 218 5.87 -6.74 -4.27
C GLY A 218 7.01 -6.96 -3.30
N VAL A 219 8.16 -7.38 -3.83
CA VAL A 219 9.39 -7.55 -3.06
C VAL A 219 10.38 -6.43 -3.37
N ALA A 220 10.67 -5.61 -2.37
CA ALA A 220 11.61 -4.48 -2.44
C ALA A 220 12.93 -4.73 -1.69
N GLN A 221 13.07 -5.86 -1.01
CA GLN A 221 14.22 -6.19 -0.20
C GLN A 221 14.50 -7.70 -0.24
N PHE A 222 15.78 -8.05 -0.30
CA PHE A 222 16.27 -9.42 -0.32
C PHE A 222 17.41 -9.56 0.68
N ASP A 223 17.54 -10.74 1.29
CA ASP A 223 18.67 -11.07 2.16
C ASP A 223 19.92 -11.45 1.36
N GLU A 224 21.00 -11.77 2.06
CA GLU A 224 22.27 -12.19 1.44
C GLU A 224 22.16 -13.46 0.58
N GLN A 225 21.13 -14.29 0.83
CA GLN A 225 20.84 -15.50 0.07
C GLN A 225 19.91 -15.22 -1.13
N GLY A 226 19.44 -13.98 -1.29
CA GLY A 226 18.55 -13.56 -2.36
C GLY A 226 17.08 -13.91 -2.11
N LEU A 227 16.69 -14.24 -0.88
CA LEU A 227 15.31 -14.49 -0.51
C LEU A 227 14.62 -13.18 -0.07
N PRO A 228 13.32 -13.00 -0.38
CA PRO A 228 12.55 -11.84 0.06
C PRO A 228 12.63 -11.60 1.57
N VAL A 229 12.72 -10.33 1.96
CA VAL A 229 12.61 -9.91 3.35
C VAL A 229 11.22 -9.33 3.58
N PHE A 230 10.53 -9.87 4.57
CA PHE A 230 9.25 -9.37 5.06
C PHE A 230 9.51 -8.83 6.48
N ASP A 231 9.63 -7.52 6.59
CA ASP A 231 9.89 -6.83 7.86
C ASP A 231 8.58 -6.41 8.55
N ASP A 232 8.69 -5.59 9.59
CA ASP A 232 7.53 -5.12 10.38
C ASP A 232 6.50 -4.33 9.55
N SER A 233 6.84 -3.88 8.33
CA SER A 233 5.89 -3.26 7.41
C SER A 233 4.96 -4.26 6.70
N PHE A 234 5.30 -5.56 6.71
CA PHE A 234 4.53 -6.60 6.02
C PHE A 234 3.07 -6.66 6.48
N GLY A 235 2.84 -6.69 7.79
CA GLY A 235 1.49 -6.79 8.37
C GLY A 235 0.57 -5.65 7.90
N PRO A 236 0.95 -4.38 8.15
CA PRO A 236 0.18 -3.22 7.68
C PRO A 236 -0.06 -3.20 6.16
N LEU A 237 0.94 -3.59 5.36
CA LEU A 237 0.79 -3.68 3.90
C LEU A 237 -0.22 -4.76 3.48
N LEU A 238 -0.13 -5.96 4.06
CA LEU A 238 -1.09 -7.04 3.79
C LEU A 238 -2.52 -6.62 4.15
N ILE A 239 -2.71 -5.98 5.31
CA ILE A 239 -4.01 -5.46 5.74
C ILE A 239 -4.53 -4.42 4.75
N HIS A 240 -3.67 -3.51 4.29
CA HIS A 240 -4.04 -2.51 3.29
C HIS A 240 -4.56 -3.16 2.00
N GLU A 241 -3.82 -4.11 1.45
CA GLU A 241 -4.23 -4.77 0.20
C GLU A 241 -5.48 -5.64 0.37
N LEU A 242 -5.66 -6.29 1.53
CA LEU A 242 -6.90 -6.99 1.86
C LEU A 242 -8.08 -6.02 1.96
N CYS A 243 -7.90 -4.86 2.61
CA CYS A 243 -8.94 -3.85 2.78
C CYS A 243 -9.54 -3.38 1.45
N HIS A 244 -8.81 -3.35 0.33
CA HIS A 244 -9.39 -3.05 -0.97
C HIS A 244 -10.54 -4.01 -1.35
N SER A 245 -10.45 -5.30 -1.02
CA SER A 245 -11.50 -6.27 -1.32
C SER A 245 -12.77 -6.08 -0.48
N TYR A 246 -12.66 -5.45 0.70
CA TYR A 246 -13.77 -5.25 1.62
C TYR A 246 -14.35 -3.83 1.57
N ALA A 247 -13.50 -2.80 1.49
CA ALA A 247 -13.91 -1.41 1.57
C ALA A 247 -14.37 -0.83 0.21
N ASN A 248 -13.65 -1.12 -0.88
CA ASN A 248 -13.96 -0.55 -2.20
C ASN A 248 -15.39 -0.87 -2.68
N PRO A 249 -15.96 -2.09 -2.48
CA PRO A 249 -17.34 -2.37 -2.87
C PRO A 249 -18.37 -1.41 -2.27
N HIS A 250 -18.13 -0.87 -1.08
CA HIS A 250 -19.01 0.14 -0.48
C HIS A 250 -18.85 1.50 -1.17
N ALA A 251 -17.62 1.95 -1.44
CA ALA A 251 -17.41 3.19 -2.20
C ALA A 251 -18.03 3.13 -3.60
N GLU A 252 -17.97 1.97 -4.26
CA GLU A 252 -18.59 1.72 -5.57
C GLU A 252 -20.12 1.70 -5.48
N LYS A 253 -20.69 0.95 -4.52
CA LYS A 253 -22.15 0.86 -4.33
C LYS A 253 -22.77 2.23 -4.05
N TYR A 254 -22.08 3.07 -3.27
CA TYR A 254 -22.57 4.39 -2.85
C TYR A 254 -21.97 5.56 -3.66
N GLU A 255 -21.33 5.27 -4.80
CA GLU A 255 -20.58 6.25 -5.61
C GLU A 255 -21.38 7.53 -5.89
N LYS A 256 -22.62 7.41 -6.38
CA LYS A 256 -23.49 8.56 -6.69
C LYS A 256 -23.81 9.45 -5.49
N LEU A 257 -23.84 8.87 -4.29
CA LEU A 257 -24.11 9.61 -3.05
C LEU A 257 -22.83 10.23 -2.48
N LEU A 258 -21.68 9.62 -2.73
CA LEU A 258 -20.36 10.14 -2.36
C LEU A 258 -19.87 11.25 -3.29
N GLU A 259 -20.29 11.25 -4.57
CA GLU A 259 -19.80 12.15 -5.61
C GLU A 259 -19.78 13.63 -5.22
N PRO A 260 -20.86 14.24 -4.68
CA PRO A 260 -20.85 15.67 -4.34
C PRO A 260 -19.77 16.02 -3.30
N ALA A 261 -19.64 15.19 -2.25
CA ALA A 261 -18.63 15.38 -1.22
C ALA A 261 -17.22 15.10 -1.76
N GLY A 262 -17.06 14.03 -2.53
CA GLY A 262 -15.80 13.66 -3.16
C GLY A 262 -15.26 14.76 -4.07
N LEU A 263 -16.08 15.30 -4.96
CA LEU A 263 -15.70 16.41 -5.84
C LEU A 263 -15.28 17.65 -5.04
N ALA A 264 -16.05 18.01 -4.01
CA ALA A 264 -15.74 19.16 -3.16
C ALA A 264 -14.43 18.99 -2.39
N LEU A 265 -14.16 17.80 -1.85
CA LEU A 265 -12.90 17.48 -1.18
C LEU A 265 -11.73 17.47 -2.16
N TYR A 266 -11.89 16.79 -3.30
CA TYR A 266 -10.84 16.68 -4.31
C TYR A 266 -10.48 18.05 -4.91
N ALA A 267 -11.44 18.98 -5.03
CA ALA A 267 -11.15 20.36 -5.42
C ALA A 267 -10.17 21.08 -4.45
N ARG A 268 -10.11 20.68 -3.17
CA ARG A 268 -9.22 21.27 -2.15
C ARG A 268 -7.85 20.61 -2.12
N VAL A 269 -7.82 19.28 -2.20
CA VAL A 269 -6.60 18.49 -1.97
C VAL A 269 -6.04 17.84 -3.25
N GLY A 270 -6.71 18.01 -4.39
CA GLY A 270 -6.40 17.35 -5.66
C GLY A 270 -4.95 17.50 -6.12
N GLU A 271 -4.36 18.69 -5.95
CA GLU A 271 -2.95 18.91 -6.31
C GLU A 271 -1.96 18.14 -5.41
N GLN A 272 -2.30 17.92 -4.15
CA GLN A 272 -1.53 17.04 -3.26
C GLN A 272 -1.78 15.57 -3.60
N MET A 273 -3.03 15.20 -3.85
CA MET A 273 -3.47 13.85 -4.22
C MET A 273 -2.78 13.36 -5.50
N LYS A 274 -2.63 14.22 -6.52
CA LYS A 274 -1.91 13.91 -7.76
C LYS A 274 -0.45 13.53 -7.52
N LYS A 275 0.23 14.14 -6.53
CA LYS A 275 1.62 13.78 -6.17
C LYS A 275 1.74 12.37 -5.63
N HIS A 276 0.63 11.80 -5.15
CA HIS A 276 0.51 10.43 -4.66
C HIS A 276 -0.29 9.53 -5.62
N ALA A 277 -0.39 9.93 -6.90
CA ALA A 277 -1.08 9.20 -7.97
C ALA A 277 -2.62 9.05 -7.82
N TYR A 278 -3.25 9.80 -6.91
CA TYR A 278 -4.71 9.88 -6.81
C TYR A 278 -5.26 10.96 -7.75
N SER A 279 -5.70 10.54 -8.94
CA SER A 279 -6.08 11.45 -10.04
C SER A 279 -7.54 11.92 -10.04
N ASN A 280 -8.38 11.37 -9.16
CA ASN A 280 -9.79 11.70 -9.09
C ASN A 280 -10.37 11.46 -7.69
N TRP A 281 -11.57 12.00 -7.45
CA TRP A 281 -12.25 11.92 -6.17
C TRP A 281 -12.65 10.50 -5.78
N LYS A 282 -13.00 9.64 -6.75
CA LYS A 282 -13.45 8.28 -6.50
C LYS A 282 -12.32 7.45 -5.91
N THR A 283 -11.14 7.48 -6.54
CA THR A 283 -9.95 6.81 -6.01
C THR A 283 -9.58 7.36 -4.63
N MET A 284 -9.66 8.67 -4.42
CA MET A 284 -9.39 9.29 -3.11
C MET A 284 -10.35 8.80 -2.02
N LEU A 285 -11.66 8.71 -2.27
CA LEU A 285 -12.61 8.27 -1.25
C LEU A 285 -12.56 6.75 -1.00
N SER A 286 -12.37 5.93 -2.04
CA SER A 286 -12.12 4.49 -1.86
C SER A 286 -10.89 4.26 -1.00
N GLU A 287 -9.79 4.95 -1.30
CA GLU A 287 -8.56 4.91 -0.52
C GLU A 287 -8.76 5.39 0.92
N SER A 288 -9.63 6.39 1.12
CA SER A 288 -9.92 6.91 2.46
C SER A 288 -10.55 5.85 3.36
N LEU A 289 -11.49 5.06 2.83
CA LEU A 289 -12.09 3.95 3.56
C LEU A 289 -11.05 2.88 3.88
N VAL A 290 -10.19 2.54 2.91
CA VAL A 290 -9.11 1.56 3.09
C VAL A 290 -8.16 2.03 4.20
N ARG A 291 -7.64 3.25 4.12
CA ARG A 291 -6.73 3.83 5.12
C ARG A 291 -7.33 3.88 6.51
N ALA A 292 -8.60 4.29 6.63
CA ALA A 292 -9.29 4.29 7.91
C ALA A 292 -9.46 2.86 8.48
N CYS A 293 -9.78 1.87 7.65
CA CYS A 293 -9.85 0.46 8.08
C CYS A 293 -8.48 -0.06 8.54
N VAL A 294 -7.39 0.27 7.83
CA VAL A 294 -6.02 -0.09 8.25
C VAL A 294 -5.71 0.53 9.61
N ALA A 295 -6.07 1.80 9.84
CA ALA A 295 -5.89 2.45 11.13
C ALA A 295 -6.75 1.83 12.25
N ARG A 296 -7.97 1.35 11.97
CA ARG A 296 -8.77 0.56 12.93
C ARG A 296 -8.10 -0.76 13.28
N TYR A 297 -7.60 -1.50 12.28
CA TYR A 297 -6.84 -2.72 12.52
C TYR A 297 -5.60 -2.44 13.37
N GLN A 298 -4.84 -1.40 13.01
CA GLN A 298 -3.61 -1.01 13.69
C GLN A 298 -3.87 -0.65 15.16
N LEU A 299 -4.97 0.07 15.42
CA LEU A 299 -5.41 0.38 16.78
C LEU A 299 -5.71 -0.89 17.58
N ALA A 300 -6.43 -1.85 16.98
CA ALA A 300 -6.78 -3.11 17.65
C ALA A 300 -5.56 -4.02 17.88
N ALA A 301 -4.60 -4.04 16.95
CA ALA A 301 -3.45 -4.93 16.99
C ALA A 301 -2.26 -4.37 17.81
N GLU A 302 -2.02 -3.06 17.74
CA GLU A 302 -0.78 -2.44 18.24
C GLU A 302 -1.01 -1.16 19.07
N GLY A 303 -2.27 -0.73 19.24
CA GLY A 303 -2.67 0.34 20.14
C GLY A 303 -2.67 1.75 19.55
N GLU A 304 -3.03 2.72 20.40
CA GLU A 304 -3.32 4.10 20.01
C GLU A 304 -2.13 4.83 19.36
N GLU A 305 -0.92 4.62 19.88
CA GLU A 305 0.28 5.29 19.36
C GLU A 305 0.57 4.89 17.90
N ALA A 306 0.47 3.59 17.59
CA ALA A 306 0.69 3.08 16.26
C ALA A 306 -0.38 3.59 15.27
N ALA A 307 -1.65 3.60 15.69
CA ALA A 307 -2.74 4.14 14.89
C ALA A 307 -2.60 5.66 14.65
N ALA A 308 -2.24 6.42 15.68
CA ALA A 308 -2.03 7.88 15.58
C ALA A 308 -0.87 8.22 14.64
N LYS A 309 0.22 7.45 14.69
CA LYS A 309 1.35 7.60 13.76
C LYS A 309 0.90 7.40 12.31
N LEU A 310 0.11 6.37 12.03
CA LEU A 310 -0.42 6.11 10.69
C LEU A 310 -1.35 7.24 10.21
N GLN A 311 -2.27 7.69 11.07
CA GLN A 311 -3.19 8.80 10.76
C GLN A 311 -2.44 10.10 10.46
N ALA A 312 -1.37 10.40 11.21
CA ALA A 312 -0.52 11.56 10.95
C ALA A 312 0.20 11.46 9.60
N GLN A 313 0.65 10.27 9.20
CA GLN A 313 1.23 10.05 7.87
C GLN A 313 0.19 10.25 6.76
N ASP A 314 -1.04 9.79 6.97
CA ASP A 314 -2.13 9.96 6.00
C ASP A 314 -2.54 11.44 5.85
N ALA A 315 -2.64 12.17 6.96
CA ALA A 315 -2.85 13.61 6.96
C ALA A 315 -1.73 14.36 6.22
N ALA A 316 -0.46 13.97 6.42
CA ALA A 316 0.67 14.54 5.70
C ALA A 316 0.62 14.27 4.18
N ARG A 317 -0.07 13.21 3.75
CA ARG A 317 -0.36 12.90 2.33
C ARG A 317 -1.61 13.58 1.79
N GLY A 318 -2.33 14.35 2.62
CA GLY A 318 -3.50 15.14 2.25
C GLY A 318 -4.84 14.50 2.63
N PHE A 319 -4.84 13.36 3.32
CA PHE A 319 -6.04 12.71 3.84
C PHE A 319 -6.37 13.21 5.24
N TYR A 320 -6.71 14.50 5.35
CA TYR A 320 -6.90 15.17 6.64
C TYR A 320 -8.05 14.59 7.50
N TRP A 321 -9.02 13.92 6.88
CA TRP A 321 -10.21 13.37 7.53
C TRP A 321 -10.03 11.97 8.13
N ILE A 322 -8.87 11.33 7.98
CA ILE A 322 -8.71 9.92 8.38
C ILE A 322 -8.87 9.73 9.89
N GLY A 323 -8.41 10.68 10.71
CA GLY A 323 -8.59 10.61 12.16
C GLY A 323 -10.07 10.55 12.56
N ASP A 324 -10.87 11.50 12.07
CA ASP A 324 -12.30 11.54 12.38
C ASP A 324 -13.05 10.33 11.77
N LEU A 325 -12.64 9.88 10.59
CA LEU A 325 -13.20 8.68 9.97
C LEU A 325 -12.88 7.42 10.78
N VAL A 326 -11.68 7.33 11.38
CA VAL A 326 -11.28 6.27 12.29
C VAL A 326 -12.11 6.29 13.58
N GLU A 327 -12.44 7.45 14.11
CA GLU A 327 -13.35 7.56 15.25
C GLU A 327 -14.76 7.10 14.88
N LEU A 328 -15.27 7.53 13.73
CA LEU A 328 -16.58 7.14 13.21
C LEU A 328 -16.67 5.62 13.00
N LEU A 329 -15.66 4.99 12.39
CA LEU A 329 -15.62 3.54 12.24
C LEU A 329 -15.47 2.81 13.59
N GLY A 330 -14.90 3.45 14.60
CA GLY A 330 -14.93 2.94 15.97
C GLY A 330 -16.33 2.96 16.60
N GLN A 331 -17.20 3.91 16.22
CA GLN A 331 -18.60 3.89 16.64
C GLN A 331 -19.32 2.70 16.04
N TYR A 332 -19.10 2.45 14.74
CA TYR A 332 -19.60 1.27 14.04
C TYR A 332 -19.21 -0.04 14.73
N GLU A 333 -17.93 -0.21 15.10
CA GLU A 333 -17.48 -1.41 15.82
C GLU A 333 -18.22 -1.60 17.15
N ASN A 334 -18.53 -0.51 17.85
CA ASN A 334 -19.26 -0.55 19.11
C ASN A 334 -20.78 -0.74 18.95
N THR A 335 -21.33 -0.57 17.74
CA THR A 335 -22.76 -0.72 17.44
C THR A 335 -23.04 -1.89 16.49
N ARG A 336 -22.14 -2.87 16.38
CA ARG A 336 -22.27 -4.05 15.49
C ARG A 336 -23.55 -4.88 15.66
N GLN A 337 -24.23 -4.78 16.81
CA GLN A 337 -25.55 -5.40 16.99
C GLN A 337 -26.64 -4.70 16.16
N GLU A 338 -26.54 -3.38 16.01
CA GLU A 338 -27.45 -2.54 15.21
C GLU A 338 -26.99 -2.48 13.74
N HIS A 339 -25.67 -2.54 13.51
CA HIS A 339 -25.04 -2.54 12.18
C HIS A 339 -24.15 -3.79 11.97
N PRO A 340 -24.73 -4.96 11.65
CA PRO A 340 -23.98 -6.21 11.52
C PRO A 340 -22.95 -6.25 10.39
N LYS A 341 -22.98 -5.30 9.44
CA LYS A 341 -22.00 -5.15 8.35
C LYS A 341 -21.71 -3.67 8.11
N LEU A 342 -20.56 -3.38 7.49
CA LEU A 342 -20.17 -1.99 7.20
C LEU A 342 -21.18 -1.33 6.27
N ASP A 343 -21.81 -2.12 5.38
CA ASP A 343 -22.88 -1.66 4.50
C ASP A 343 -24.06 -1.02 5.25
N ASP A 344 -24.41 -1.57 6.42
CA ASP A 344 -25.49 -1.07 7.27
C ASP A 344 -25.15 0.27 7.93
N PHE A 345 -23.86 0.62 7.98
CA PHE A 345 -23.33 1.85 8.58
C PHE A 345 -22.86 2.88 7.55
N MET A 346 -22.86 2.53 6.26
CA MET A 346 -22.53 3.47 5.19
C MET A 346 -23.36 4.75 5.18
N PRO A 347 -24.64 4.80 5.60
CA PRO A 347 -25.37 6.07 5.74
C PRO A 347 -24.65 7.11 6.62
N ASP A 348 -24.05 6.71 7.74
CA ASP A 348 -23.31 7.62 8.62
C ASP A 348 -21.97 8.05 8.01
N VAL A 349 -21.32 7.16 7.24
CA VAL A 349 -20.13 7.49 6.43
C VAL A 349 -20.45 8.53 5.35
N LEU A 350 -21.62 8.44 4.70
CA LEU A 350 -22.08 9.44 3.73
C LEU A 350 -22.30 10.81 4.38
N VAL A 351 -22.96 10.83 5.54
CA VAL A 351 -23.18 12.05 6.34
C VAL A 351 -21.85 12.67 6.75
N PHE A 352 -20.89 11.85 7.16
CA PHE A 352 -19.55 12.28 7.54
C PHE A 352 -18.85 13.02 6.39
N PHE A 353 -18.77 12.41 5.20
CA PHE A 353 -18.10 13.06 4.07
C PHE A 353 -18.82 14.34 3.61
N ASP A 354 -20.15 14.36 3.60
CA ASP A 354 -20.93 15.57 3.29
C ASP A 354 -20.65 16.71 4.28
N LYS A 355 -20.59 16.41 5.59
CA LYS A 355 -20.26 17.39 6.63
C LYS A 355 -18.83 17.90 6.50
N PHE A 356 -17.86 17.00 6.37
CA PHE A 356 -16.44 17.37 6.22
C PHE A 356 -16.24 18.24 4.98
N ALA A 357 -16.88 17.88 3.87
CA ALA A 357 -16.85 18.66 2.63
C ALA A 357 -17.45 20.05 2.80
N ARG A 358 -18.49 20.25 3.61
CA ARG A 358 -19.10 21.59 3.83
C ARG A 358 -18.34 22.46 4.82
N GLN A 359 -17.82 21.88 5.90
CA GLN A 359 -17.37 22.64 7.08
C GLN A 359 -15.86 22.86 7.16
N GLY A 360 -15.04 22.06 6.44
CA GLY A 360 -13.58 22.20 6.45
C GLY A 360 -12.88 21.50 7.62
N GLU A 361 -13.60 21.22 8.72
CA GLU A 361 -13.32 20.25 9.80
C GLU A 361 -14.69 19.85 10.42
N PRO A 362 -14.91 18.62 10.92
CA PRO A 362 -16.23 18.24 11.39
C PRO A 362 -16.45 18.60 12.87
N ALA A 363 -17.57 19.27 13.15
CA ALA A 363 -18.24 19.07 14.41
C ALA A 363 -18.96 17.70 14.38
N LEU A 364 -18.71 16.86 15.39
CA LEU A 364 -19.31 15.54 15.59
C LEU A 364 -20.83 15.54 15.32
N ALA A 365 -21.32 14.52 14.60
CA ALA A 365 -22.74 14.40 14.27
C ALA A 365 -23.60 14.09 15.50
N THR A 366 -24.78 14.73 15.58
CA THR A 366 -25.84 14.38 16.55
C THR A 366 -26.93 13.54 15.88
N LYS A 367 -27.60 12.70 16.68
CA LYS A 367 -28.59 11.68 16.26
C LYS A 367 -29.76 12.18 15.37
N SER A 368 -29.97 13.49 15.21
CA SER A 368 -31.04 14.03 14.38
C SER A 368 -30.71 14.11 12.89
N ASP A 369 -29.42 14.09 12.52
CA ASP A 369 -29.01 14.29 11.12
C ASP A 369 -29.06 12.99 10.29
N SER A 370 -28.91 11.82 10.93
CA SER A 370 -28.91 10.50 10.28
C SER A 370 -30.27 10.13 9.65
N THR A 371 -31.37 10.70 10.15
CA THR A 371 -32.75 10.35 9.72
C THR A 371 -33.18 11.02 8.42
N VAL A 372 -32.56 12.14 8.03
CA VAL A 372 -32.98 12.90 6.83
C VAL A 372 -32.43 12.28 5.54
N LEU A 373 -31.23 11.70 5.56
CA LEU A 373 -30.59 11.08 4.40
C LEU A 373 -30.97 9.59 4.22
N ALA A 374 -31.28 8.86 5.29
CA ALA A 374 -31.76 7.47 5.23
C ALA A 374 -33.05 7.32 4.37
N SER A 375 -33.86 8.37 4.27
CA SER A 375 -35.05 8.42 3.41
C SER A 375 -34.77 8.46 1.90
N ARG A 376 -33.50 8.61 1.51
CA ARG A 376 -33.04 8.68 0.10
C ARG A 376 -32.20 7.46 -0.33
N ALA A 377 -31.98 6.49 0.56
CA ALA A 377 -31.32 5.24 0.19
C ALA A 377 -32.20 4.47 -0.81
N PRO A 378 -31.63 3.89 -1.89
CA PRO A 378 -32.41 3.05 -2.78
C PRO A 378 -32.82 1.77 -2.06
N GLY A 379 -34.13 1.54 -1.95
CA GLY A 379 -34.67 0.23 -1.60
C GLY A 379 -34.39 -0.78 -2.72
N ASP A 380 -34.14 -2.02 -2.34
CA ASP A 380 -33.86 -3.15 -3.24
C ASP A 380 -34.88 -3.24 -4.38
N THR A 381 -34.50 -2.72 -5.54
CA THR A 381 -35.11 -3.09 -6.81
C THR A 381 -34.01 -3.28 -7.83
N ALA A 382 -33.86 -4.53 -8.27
CA ALA A 382 -33.03 -4.87 -9.41
C ALA A 382 -33.55 -4.15 -10.65
N VAL A 383 -32.70 -3.35 -11.32
CA VAL A 383 -33.04 -2.74 -12.62
C VAL A 383 -31.92 -2.99 -13.62
N LYS A 384 -32.32 -3.63 -14.72
CA LYS A 384 -31.56 -3.89 -15.94
C LYS A 384 -31.10 -2.59 -16.61
N GLY A 385 -29.90 -2.62 -17.19
CA GLY A 385 -29.27 -1.47 -17.83
C GLY A 385 -29.89 -1.02 -19.15
N ALA A 386 -29.60 0.24 -19.49
CA ALA A 386 -29.46 0.82 -20.83
C ALA A 386 -28.71 2.17 -20.70
N PRO A 387 -28.03 2.66 -21.76
CA PRO A 387 -26.78 3.41 -21.63
C PRO A 387 -26.99 4.92 -21.45
N SER A 388 -26.09 5.57 -20.72
CA SER A 388 -25.98 7.03 -20.67
C SER A 388 -24.94 7.53 -21.67
N GLU A 389 -25.35 8.49 -22.49
CA GLU A 389 -24.58 9.12 -23.57
C GLU A 389 -23.32 9.84 -23.08
N ASP A 390 -22.27 9.71 -23.90
CA ASP A 390 -20.98 10.35 -23.82
C ASP A 390 -21.07 11.89 -23.84
N THR A 391 -20.50 12.54 -22.83
CA THR A 391 -19.80 13.82 -23.03
C THR A 391 -18.30 13.57 -22.94
N ALA A 392 -17.71 13.29 -24.09
CA ALA A 392 -16.28 13.09 -24.27
C ALA A 392 -15.49 14.36 -23.90
N VAL A 393 -14.92 14.36 -22.70
CA VAL A 393 -13.74 15.20 -22.40
C VAL A 393 -12.53 14.43 -22.92
N LYS A 394 -11.76 15.08 -23.81
CA LYS A 394 -10.53 14.50 -24.38
C LYS A 394 -9.59 14.06 -23.25
N PRO A 395 -9.02 12.84 -23.30
CA PRO A 395 -8.04 12.41 -22.31
C PRO A 395 -6.76 13.24 -22.49
N ASP A 396 -6.37 13.96 -21.44
CA ASP A 396 -5.01 14.45 -21.31
C ASP A 396 -4.04 13.25 -21.29
N LYS A 397 -2.87 13.45 -21.89
CA LYS A 397 -1.82 12.44 -21.96
C LYS A 397 -1.51 11.91 -20.55
N PRO A 398 -1.53 10.58 -20.32
CA PRO A 398 -1.11 10.04 -19.04
C PRO A 398 0.40 10.26 -18.87
N GLU A 399 0.77 11.15 -17.97
CA GLU A 399 2.12 11.15 -17.41
C GLU A 399 2.30 9.87 -16.58
N PRO A 400 3.48 9.22 -16.63
CA PRO A 400 3.73 7.99 -15.90
C PRO A 400 3.57 8.23 -14.40
N GLY A 401 2.48 7.74 -13.82
CA GLY A 401 2.28 7.76 -12.38
C GLY A 401 3.34 6.92 -11.68
N PRO A 402 3.90 7.36 -10.54
CA PRO A 402 4.70 6.51 -9.68
C PRO A 402 3.81 5.92 -8.59
N LEU A 403 3.50 4.63 -8.67
CA LEU A 403 3.17 3.80 -7.51
C LEU A 403 4.36 2.87 -7.22
N ALA A 404 5.51 3.47 -6.95
CA ALA A 404 6.46 2.86 -6.03
C ALA A 404 5.92 3.14 -4.63
N ALA A 405 5.84 2.13 -3.77
CA ALA A 405 5.85 2.36 -2.34
C ALA A 405 6.89 3.45 -2.07
N ALA A 406 6.51 4.43 -1.24
CA ALA A 406 7.49 5.26 -0.56
C ALA A 406 8.63 4.33 -0.08
N PRO A 407 9.91 4.69 -0.25
CA PRO A 407 10.99 3.83 0.18
C PRO A 407 10.71 3.41 1.61
N ALA A 408 10.69 2.10 1.84
CA ALA A 408 10.60 1.53 3.18
C ALA A 408 11.60 2.29 4.04
N ASP A 409 11.04 3.02 5.00
CA ASP A 409 11.76 3.80 5.98
C ASP A 409 12.74 2.84 6.66
N ARG A 410 14.04 2.99 6.37
CA ARG A 410 15.07 2.25 7.10
C ARG A 410 15.13 2.82 8.51
N GLY A 411 14.30 2.28 9.40
CA GLY A 411 14.47 2.45 10.84
C GLY A 411 13.21 2.25 11.65
N ALA A 412 13.04 1.04 12.23
CA ALA A 412 12.82 0.88 13.67
C ALA A 412 12.86 -0.61 14.08
N ARG A 413 14.05 -1.20 14.18
CA ARG A 413 14.28 -2.19 15.22
C ARG A 413 14.54 -1.43 16.51
N ALA A 414 13.55 -1.36 17.39
CA ALA A 414 13.78 -1.00 18.79
C ALA A 414 14.11 -2.27 19.59
N GLN A 415 15.38 -2.34 19.98
CA GLN A 415 15.91 -3.03 21.18
C GLN A 415 15.73 -4.54 21.29
N ALA A 416 16.61 -5.27 20.62
CA ALA A 416 17.27 -6.40 21.28
C ALA A 416 18.63 -5.90 21.82
N LYS A 417 18.79 -5.97 23.14
CA LYS A 417 20.04 -5.67 23.85
C LYS A 417 21.20 -6.43 23.22
N SER A 418 22.07 -5.73 22.50
CA SER A 418 23.40 -6.22 22.16
C SER A 418 24.37 -5.07 22.23
N LYS A 419 25.16 -5.06 23.32
CA LYS A 419 26.44 -4.36 23.37
C LYS A 419 27.32 -4.95 22.26
N ILE A 420 27.40 -4.29 21.11
CA ILE A 420 28.61 -4.37 20.28
C ILE A 420 29.25 -3.00 20.35
N SER A 421 30.09 -2.85 21.36
CA SER A 421 31.08 -1.80 21.48
C SER A 421 32.09 -1.94 20.34
N GLY A 422 31.91 -1.19 19.26
CA GLY A 422 33.07 -0.67 18.53
C GLY A 422 33.79 0.27 19.50
N GLY A 423 34.92 -0.18 20.06
CA GLY A 423 35.58 0.43 21.23
C GLY A 423 36.28 1.78 20.99
N GLY A 424 35.63 2.74 20.32
CA GLY A 424 36.11 4.10 20.11
C GLY A 424 35.20 5.16 20.75
N PRO A 425 35.71 6.38 21.05
CA PRO A 425 34.88 7.47 21.56
C PRO A 425 33.91 7.96 20.47
N ALA A 426 32.70 8.40 20.83
CA ALA A 426 31.76 9.03 19.87
C ALA A 426 32.36 10.28 19.20
N PRO A 427 32.02 10.56 17.91
CA PRO A 427 32.37 11.81 17.25
C PRO A 427 31.77 13.02 17.98
N ARG A 428 32.38 14.20 17.83
CA ARG A 428 31.95 15.43 18.50
C ARG A 428 31.92 16.61 17.55
N VAL A 429 30.96 17.50 17.76
CA VAL A 429 30.96 18.84 17.14
C VAL A 429 32.00 19.70 17.87
N VAL A 430 33.04 20.11 17.15
CA VAL A 430 34.11 21.00 17.64
C VAL A 430 33.64 22.45 17.63
N SER A 431 32.96 22.86 16.56
CA SER A 431 32.35 24.18 16.45
C SER A 431 31.18 24.19 15.47
N ILE A 432 30.31 25.18 15.62
CA ILE A 432 29.24 25.50 14.68
C ILE A 432 29.20 27.01 14.46
N GLU A 433 29.01 27.42 13.22
CA GLU A 433 28.91 28.81 12.79
C GLU A 433 27.55 29.00 12.10
N PRO A 434 26.65 29.86 12.61
CA PRO A 434 26.83 30.74 13.77
C PRO A 434 26.95 29.94 15.07
N ALA A 435 27.58 30.54 16.08
CA ALA A 435 27.73 29.90 17.38
C ALA A 435 26.36 29.48 17.95
N ASN A 436 26.28 28.27 18.50
CA ASN A 436 25.05 27.77 19.09
C ASN A 436 24.62 28.68 20.25
N GLY A 437 23.37 29.13 20.24
CA GLY A 437 22.81 30.12 21.16
C GLY A 437 23.05 31.59 20.78
N ALA A 438 23.66 31.88 19.63
CA ALA A 438 23.85 33.27 19.16
C ALA A 438 22.51 34.00 19.00
N ARG A 439 22.48 35.29 19.33
CA ARG A 439 21.25 36.09 19.36
C ARG A 439 21.15 37.19 18.28
N ASP A 440 22.27 37.49 17.63
CA ASP A 440 22.40 38.58 16.65
C ASP A 440 23.00 38.06 15.32
N VAL A 441 22.49 36.92 14.84
CA VAL A 441 22.96 36.32 13.58
C VAL A 441 22.46 37.15 12.40
N SER A 442 23.33 37.46 11.43
CA SER A 442 22.88 38.15 10.21
C SER A 442 21.80 37.32 9.49
N PRO A 443 20.63 37.90 9.13
CA PRO A 443 19.65 37.20 8.32
C PRO A 443 20.12 36.94 6.88
N ASP A 444 21.19 37.60 6.44
CA ASP A 444 21.80 37.38 5.13
C ASP A 444 22.85 36.25 5.16
N LEU A 445 22.98 35.50 6.27
CA LEU A 445 23.84 34.32 6.34
C LEU A 445 23.34 33.22 5.40
N GLU A 446 24.20 32.78 4.50
CA GLU A 446 23.85 31.82 3.43
C GLU A 446 24.04 30.35 3.82
N ALA A 447 24.84 30.07 4.85
CA ALA A 447 25.09 28.70 5.29
C ALA A 447 25.46 28.61 6.77
N ILE A 448 25.06 27.49 7.38
CA ILE A 448 25.53 27.05 8.69
C ILE A 448 26.69 26.07 8.46
N VAL A 449 27.82 26.28 9.14
CA VAL A 449 29.01 25.44 9.01
C VAL A 449 29.27 24.69 10.32
N VAL A 450 29.35 23.36 10.26
CA VAL A 450 29.60 22.49 11.41
C VAL A 450 30.95 21.81 11.24
N ARG A 451 31.81 21.85 12.27
CA ARG A 451 33.12 21.18 12.28
C ARG A 451 33.12 20.03 13.27
N PHE A 452 33.59 18.86 12.83
CA PHE A 452 33.70 17.65 13.63
C PHE A 452 35.16 17.35 14.03
N ASP A 453 35.34 16.59 15.11
CA ASP A 453 36.67 16.19 15.62
C ASP A 453 37.38 15.16 14.71
N ARG A 454 36.63 14.50 13.83
CA ARG A 454 37.09 13.43 12.95
C ARG A 454 36.30 13.38 11.64
N PRO A 455 36.76 12.64 10.63
CA PRO A 455 36.01 12.41 9.41
C PRO A 455 34.70 11.66 9.70
N MET A 456 33.62 12.11 9.08
CA MET A 456 32.29 11.51 9.19
C MET A 456 31.99 10.62 7.97
N THR A 457 30.96 9.79 8.07
CA THR A 457 30.42 9.04 6.91
C THR A 457 29.81 10.01 5.91
N ASP A 458 30.26 9.97 4.65
CA ASP A 458 29.71 10.82 3.59
C ASP A 458 28.28 10.42 3.23
N LYS A 459 27.48 11.41 2.77
CA LYS A 459 26.05 11.24 2.40
C LYS A 459 25.20 10.58 3.49
N SER A 460 25.66 10.66 4.73
CA SER A 460 25.00 10.15 5.92
C SER A 460 24.93 11.30 6.93
N PHE A 461 23.74 11.87 7.08
CA PHE A 461 23.48 12.91 8.06
C PHE A 461 22.00 12.95 8.43
N SER A 462 21.70 13.50 9.61
CA SER A 462 20.32 13.76 10.06
C SER A 462 20.23 15.15 10.65
N VAL A 463 19.74 16.10 9.84
CA VAL A 463 19.40 17.45 10.31
C VAL A 463 17.92 17.43 10.70
N CYS A 464 17.66 17.28 11.99
CA CYS A 464 16.34 16.98 12.54
C CYS A 464 15.64 18.27 12.99
N GLY A 465 14.37 18.42 12.61
CA GLY A 465 13.52 19.53 13.02
C GLY A 465 12.36 19.69 12.03
N SER A 466 11.30 20.39 12.45
CA SER A 466 10.15 20.67 11.58
C SER A 466 9.44 21.94 12.03
N GLY A 467 8.50 22.42 11.22
CA GLY A 467 7.70 23.59 11.54
C GLY A 467 8.42 24.93 11.30
N PRO A 468 7.81 26.04 11.75
CA PRO A 468 8.22 27.39 11.34
C PRO A 468 9.55 27.87 11.93
N HIS A 469 10.10 27.16 12.92
CA HIS A 469 11.41 27.45 13.52
C HIS A 469 12.56 26.63 12.91
N PHE A 470 12.27 25.72 11.98
CA PHE A 470 13.31 25.04 11.21
C PHE A 470 13.83 25.96 10.09
N PRO A 471 15.15 26.06 9.85
CA PRO A 471 15.69 26.87 8.76
C PRO A 471 15.30 26.30 7.39
N GLU A 472 14.88 27.16 6.45
CA GLU A 472 14.67 26.76 5.06
C GLU A 472 16.03 26.40 4.45
N LEU A 473 16.17 25.20 3.88
CA LEU A 473 17.40 24.79 3.22
C LEU A 473 17.49 25.38 1.81
N ALA A 474 18.64 25.98 1.49
CA ALA A 474 18.87 26.66 0.22
C ALA A 474 19.59 25.79 -0.83
N GLY A 475 19.95 24.55 -0.48
CA GLY A 475 20.71 23.63 -1.33
C GLY A 475 21.07 22.35 -0.60
N ASP A 476 21.90 21.52 -1.24
CA ASP A 476 22.33 20.24 -0.69
C ASP A 476 23.25 20.42 0.52
N VAL A 477 22.99 19.65 1.58
CA VAL A 477 23.87 19.52 2.73
C VAL A 477 25.03 18.62 2.33
N SER A 478 26.27 19.11 2.46
CA SER A 478 27.44 18.39 1.99
C SER A 478 28.64 18.54 2.90
N PHE A 479 29.47 17.49 2.94
CA PHE A 479 30.78 17.53 3.56
C PHE A 479 31.84 18.09 2.60
N ASP A 480 32.88 18.70 3.17
CA ASP A 480 34.13 18.96 2.47
C ASP A 480 34.89 17.65 2.17
N SER A 481 35.95 17.73 1.38
CA SER A 481 36.74 16.54 1.01
C SER A 481 37.38 15.82 2.21
N SER A 482 37.59 16.52 3.32
CA SER A 482 38.10 15.92 4.56
C SER A 482 37.02 15.20 5.37
N ARG A 483 35.74 15.42 5.05
CA ARG A 483 34.56 14.95 5.80
C ARG A 483 34.53 15.40 7.26
N LYS A 484 35.24 16.48 7.58
CA LYS A 484 35.25 17.09 8.92
C LYS A 484 34.43 18.37 8.97
N VAL A 485 34.06 18.94 7.83
CA VAL A 485 33.32 20.19 7.76
C VAL A 485 32.04 19.95 6.95
N LEU A 486 30.89 20.11 7.60
CA LEU A 486 29.58 20.07 6.96
C LEU A 486 29.10 21.49 6.69
N THR A 487 28.61 21.73 5.47
CA THR A 487 27.93 22.97 5.09
C THR A 487 26.45 22.69 4.91
N ILE A 488 25.61 23.48 5.59
CA ILE A 488 24.15 23.45 5.50
C ILE A 488 23.70 24.77 4.89
N PRO A 489 23.40 24.85 3.59
CA PRO A 489 22.91 26.07 2.95
C PRO A 489 21.53 26.44 3.50
N VAL A 490 21.31 27.71 3.86
CA VAL A 490 20.07 28.17 4.51
C VAL A 490 19.56 29.50 3.95
N LYS A 491 18.25 29.73 4.09
CA LYS A 491 17.64 31.07 4.01
C LYS A 491 17.04 31.43 5.35
N LEU A 492 17.39 32.61 5.86
CA LEU A 492 16.98 33.06 7.18
C LEU A 492 16.08 34.29 7.10
N LYS A 493 15.07 34.33 7.98
CA LYS A 493 14.20 35.48 8.22
C LYS A 493 14.88 36.40 9.23
N PRO A 494 14.74 37.74 9.12
CA PRO A 494 15.16 38.65 10.18
C PRO A 494 14.27 38.52 11.42
N ASP A 495 14.82 38.85 12.59
CA ASP A 495 14.14 38.82 13.88
C ASP A 495 13.45 37.48 14.23
N TRP A 496 14.04 36.37 13.81
CA TRP A 496 13.45 35.03 13.94
C TRP A 496 14.33 34.10 14.77
N SER A 497 13.70 33.27 15.60
CA SER A 497 14.38 32.21 16.35
C SER A 497 14.34 30.90 15.56
N TYR A 498 15.48 30.27 15.41
CA TYR A 498 15.65 28.99 14.73
C TYR A 498 16.05 27.89 15.71
N GLU A 499 15.51 26.69 15.51
CA GLU A 499 15.88 25.49 16.25
C GLU A 499 15.89 24.24 15.34
N PHE A 500 16.90 23.39 15.54
CA PHE A 500 17.02 22.09 14.90
C PHE A 500 18.01 21.22 15.69
N SER A 501 18.35 20.02 15.23
CA SER A 501 19.37 19.16 15.83
C SER A 501 20.18 18.40 14.79
N LEU A 502 21.45 18.14 15.08
CA LEU A 502 22.25 17.15 14.38
C LEU A 502 22.09 15.81 15.11
N ASN A 503 21.46 14.85 14.45
CA ASN A 503 20.82 13.68 15.08
C ASN A 503 19.71 14.07 16.09
N CYS A 504 18.72 13.20 16.22
CA CYS A 504 17.68 13.26 17.26
C CYS A 504 17.36 11.84 17.74
N GLU A 505 16.39 11.69 18.65
CA GLU A 505 16.06 10.38 19.21
C GLU A 505 15.79 9.31 18.15
N SER A 506 15.00 9.66 17.13
CA SER A 506 14.56 8.77 16.06
C SER A 506 15.48 8.71 14.83
N TYR A 507 16.42 9.65 14.67
CA TYR A 507 17.30 9.74 13.48
C TYR A 507 18.76 10.00 13.88
N ARG A 508 19.66 9.04 13.58
CA ARG A 508 21.02 8.97 14.14
C ARG A 508 22.15 9.00 13.10
N ASN A 509 21.94 9.56 11.90
CA ASN A 509 22.83 9.27 10.77
C ASN A 509 23.96 10.28 10.52
N PHE A 510 24.29 11.17 11.45
CA PHE A 510 25.69 11.60 11.62
C PHE A 510 26.47 10.52 12.36
N LYS A 511 27.45 9.90 11.68
CA LYS A 511 28.32 8.84 12.24
C LYS A 511 29.77 9.05 11.81
N SER A 512 30.72 8.56 12.61
CA SER A 512 32.11 8.46 12.18
C SER A 512 32.28 7.39 11.09
N GLU A 513 33.44 7.33 10.45
CA GLU A 513 33.75 6.29 9.45
C GLU A 513 33.59 4.86 10.00
N GLU A 514 33.83 4.67 11.29
CA GLU A 514 33.68 3.41 12.01
C GLU A 514 32.23 3.10 12.39
N GLY A 515 31.28 3.94 11.98
CA GLY A 515 29.85 3.77 12.25
C GLY A 515 29.41 4.19 13.65
N ILE A 516 30.26 4.88 14.42
CA ILE A 516 29.91 5.36 15.76
C ILE A 516 29.09 6.65 15.65
N GLU A 517 27.92 6.66 16.27
CA GLU A 517 26.93 7.74 16.14
C GLU A 517 27.35 9.00 16.89
N LEU A 518 27.07 10.16 16.29
CA LEU A 518 27.10 11.44 17.00
C LEU A 518 25.92 11.51 17.98
N GLU A 519 26.18 11.85 19.23
CA GLU A 519 25.12 12.12 20.19
C GLU A 519 24.24 13.31 19.74
N PRO A 520 22.92 13.31 19.99
CA PRO A 520 22.02 14.36 19.52
C PRO A 520 22.49 15.73 19.96
N TYR A 521 22.74 16.60 18.98
CA TYR A 521 23.29 17.92 19.21
C TYR A 521 22.25 18.97 18.82
N LYS A 522 21.57 19.54 19.81
CA LYS A 522 20.56 20.59 19.59
C LYS A 522 21.23 21.91 19.20
N VAL A 523 20.69 22.56 18.18
CA VAL A 523 21.14 23.86 17.68
C VAL A 523 19.98 24.85 17.80
N ALA A 524 20.25 26.01 18.39
CA ALA A 524 19.32 27.12 18.41
C ALA A 524 20.06 28.45 18.22
N PHE A 525 19.49 29.39 17.47
CA PHE A 525 20.03 30.75 17.35
C PHE A 525 18.91 31.72 16.97
N ARG A 526 19.17 33.02 17.08
CA ARG A 526 18.24 34.08 16.67
C ARG A 526 18.93 35.04 15.70
N THR A 527 18.21 35.45 14.67
CA THR A 527 18.68 36.46 13.72
C THR A 527 18.41 37.87 14.22
N ALA A 528 19.30 38.80 13.85
CA ALA A 528 19.14 40.22 14.11
C ALA A 528 17.94 40.80 13.32
N LYS A 529 17.47 41.96 13.77
CA LYS A 529 16.57 42.81 12.98
C LYS A 529 17.35 43.36 11.78
N LYS A 530 16.74 43.36 10.60
CA LYS A 530 17.37 43.87 9.38
C LYS A 530 17.39 45.40 9.36
#